data_AF-A0A1H5MU48-F1
#
_entry.id   AF-A0A1H5MU48-F1
#
_cell.length_a   1.000
_cell.length_b   1.000
_cell.length_c   1.000
_cell.angle_alpha   90.00
_cell.angle_beta   90.00
_cell.angle_gamma   90.00
#
_symmetry.space_group_name_H-M   'P 1'
#
loop_
_entity.id
_entity.type
_entity.pdbx_description
1 polymer ?
#
loop_
_entity_poly.entity_id
_entity_poly.type
_entity_poly.pdbx_seq_one_letter_code
_entity_poly.pdbx_strand_id
1 'polypeptide(L)' 'MRTDAVDVAALETRVTGLLEQLSSIDAQMNLIGEPAGLAARARISDLEKQRATVLRTLAALEKARIAAGQ' A
#
# COMPACT_ATOMS: atom_id res chain seq x y z
N MET A 1 11.90 6.58 -31.18
CA MET A 1 11.41 6.93 -29.83
C MET A 1 11.64 5.71 -28.96
N ARG A 2 12.64 5.73 -28.09
CA ARG A 2 12.99 4.59 -27.22
C ARG A 2 12.07 4.72 -26.00
N THR A 3 11.06 3.86 -25.90
CA THR A 3 10.13 3.82 -24.78
C THR A 3 10.91 3.55 -23.49
N ASP A 4 10.99 4.60 -22.67
CA ASP A 4 10.87 4.58 -21.22
C ASP A 4 11.66 3.47 -20.49
N ALA A 5 12.94 3.74 -20.24
CA ALA A 5 13.59 3.07 -19.13
C ALA A 5 12.80 3.42 -17.86
N VAL A 6 12.23 2.40 -17.20
CA VAL A 6 11.60 2.59 -15.89
C VAL A 6 12.64 3.23 -14.98
N ASP A 7 12.33 4.41 -14.46
CA ASP A 7 13.13 5.03 -13.42
C ASP A 7 13.02 4.17 -12.16
N VAL A 8 14.01 3.29 -11.99
CA VAL A 8 14.08 2.33 -10.89
C VAL A 8 14.14 3.06 -9.56
N ALA A 9 14.82 4.21 -9.49
CA ALA A 9 14.92 5.00 -8.25
C ALA A 9 13.57 5.62 -7.88
N ALA A 10 12.83 6.15 -8.85
CA ALA A 10 11.47 6.65 -8.63
C ALA A 10 10.50 5.53 -8.22
N LEU A 11 10.64 4.35 -8.83
CA LEU A 11 9.86 3.17 -8.48
C LEU A 11 10.15 2.68 -7.05
N GLU A 12 11.44 2.56 -6.68
CA GLU A 12 11.87 2.20 -5.33
C GLU A 12 11.33 3.16 -4.29
N THR A 13 11.47 4.48 -4.52
CA THR A 13 10.93 5.52 -3.63
C THR A 13 9.43 5.35 -3.40
N ARG A 14 8.68 5.09 -4.47
CA ARG A 14 7.23 4.90 -4.40
C ARG A 14 6.86 3.62 -3.65
N VAL A 15 7.57 2.52 -3.89
CA VAL A 15 7.35 1.25 -3.19
C VAL A 15 7.63 1.40 -1.71
N THR A 16 8.76 2.01 -1.34
CA THR A 16 9.11 2.28 0.06
C THR A 16 8.03 3.09 0.76
N GLY A 17 7.55 4.19 0.16
CA GLY A 17 6.48 5.00 0.74
C GLY A 17 5.16 4.23 0.91
N LEU A 18 4.81 3.34 -0.01
CA LEU A 18 3.62 2.49 0.12
C LEU A 18 3.78 1.43 1.22
N LEU A 19 4.99 0.88 1.41
CA LEU A 19 5.27 -0.07 2.49
C LEU A 19 5.23 0.61 3.88
N GLU A 20 5.75 1.83 3.98
CA GLU A 20 5.62 2.66 5.20
C GLU A 20 4.14 2.96 5.51
N GLN A 21 3.36 3.33 4.48
CA GLN A 21 1.92 3.54 4.63
C GLN A 21 1.20 2.27 5.10
N LEU A 22 1.55 1.10 4.52
CA LEU A 22 1.00 -0.19 4.91
C LEU A 22 1.30 -0.50 6.39
N SER A 23 2.55 -0.30 6.81
CA SER A 23 2.97 -0.49 8.20
C SER A 23 2.22 0.44 9.16
N SER A 24 1.99 1.71 8.77
CA SER A 24 1.21 2.66 9.56
C SER A 24 -0.26 2.22 9.70
N ILE A 25 -0.86 1.70 8.63
CA ILE A 25 -2.24 1.20 8.67
C ILE A 25 -2.34 -0.02 9.61
N ASP A 26 -1.43 -0.99 9.48
CA ASP A 26 -1.41 -2.17 10.33
C ASP A 26 -1.20 -1.79 11.81
N ALA A 27 -0.33 -0.81 12.10
CA ALA A 27 -0.14 -0.28 13.45
C ALA A 27 -1.43 0.39 13.99
N GLN A 28 -2.11 1.20 13.18
CA GLN A 28 -3.38 1.82 13.58
C GLN A 28 -4.48 0.79 13.86
N MET A 29 -4.55 -0.28 13.07
CA MET A 29 -5.50 -1.38 13.30
C MET A 29 -5.22 -2.08 14.63
N ASN A 30 -3.95 -2.35 14.95
CA ASN A 30 -3.55 -3.00 16.20
C ASN A 30 -3.83 -2.16 17.46
N LEU A 31 -3.91 -0.83 17.33
CA LEU A 31 -4.25 0.08 18.43
C LEU A 31 -5.75 0.07 18.76
N ILE A 32 -6.60 -0.44 17.87
CA ILE A 32 -8.04 -0.53 18.11
C ILE A 32 -8.31 -1.79 18.94
N GLY A 33 -8.30 -1.64 20.26
CA GLY A 33 -8.57 -2.70 21.23
C GLY A 33 -10.05 -3.07 21.36
N GLU A 34 -10.31 -4.22 22.00
CA GLU A 34 -11.66 -4.69 22.35
C GLU A 34 -12.05 -4.28 23.78
N PRO A 35 -13.34 -3.96 24.06
CA PRO A 35 -14.46 -3.96 23.11
C PRO A 35 -14.53 -2.68 22.26
N ALA A 36 -14.53 -2.83 20.94
CA ALA A 36 -14.61 -1.72 19.99
C ALA A 36 -16.07 -1.31 19.72
N GLY A 37 -16.43 -0.07 20.09
CA GLY A 37 -17.73 0.54 19.77
C GLY A 37 -17.96 0.73 18.25
N LEU A 38 -19.17 1.11 17.84
CA LEU A 38 -19.54 1.27 16.42
C LEU A 38 -18.55 2.15 15.63
N ALA A 39 -18.10 3.25 16.22
CA ALA A 39 -17.10 4.14 15.62
C ALA A 39 -15.75 3.44 15.40
N ALA A 40 -15.33 2.59 16.33
CA ALA A 40 -14.10 1.81 16.21
C ALA A 40 -14.20 0.76 15.10
N ARG A 41 -15.36 0.10 14.97
CA ARG A 41 -15.63 -0.83 13.86
C ARG A 41 -15.64 -0.13 12.50
N ALA A 42 -16.23 1.06 12.41
CA ALA A 42 -16.20 1.86 11.19
C ALA A 42 -14.77 2.27 10.82
N ARG A 43 -13.95 2.67 11.81
CA ARG A 43 -12.53 2.97 11.63
C ARG A 43 -11.75 1.74 11.13
N ILE A 44 -11.97 0.56 11.69
CA ILE A 44 -11.36 -0.69 11.22
C ILE A 44 -11.72 -0.94 9.76
N SER A 45 -13.01 -0.87 9.40
CA SER A 45 -13.45 -1.09 8.01
C SER A 45 -12.83 -0.10 7.02
N ASP A 46 -12.63 1.15 7.42
CA ASP A 46 -11.95 2.14 6.60
C ASP A 46 -10.45 1.81 6.43
N LEU A 47 -9.75 1.47 7.52
CA LEU A 47 -8.36 1.05 7.50
C LEU A 47 -8.15 -0.21 6.64
N GLU A 48 -9.06 -1.18 6.68
CA GLU A 48 -9.03 -2.37 5.81
C GLU A 48 -9.14 -2.00 4.32
N LYS A 49 -9.99 -1.03 3.97
CA LYS A 49 -10.12 -0.54 2.59
C LYS A 49 -8.85 0.19 2.14
N GLN A 50 -8.26 1.01 3.01
CA GLN A 50 -6.98 1.67 2.74
C GLN A 50 -5.87 0.63 2.52
N ARG A 51 -5.76 -0.37 3.41
CA ARG A 51 -4.82 -1.49 3.31
C ARG A 51 -4.94 -2.23 1.99
N ALA A 52 -6.18 -2.60 1.60
CA ALA A 52 -6.44 -3.28 0.35
C ALA A 52 -6.05 -2.44 -0.87
N THR A 53 -6.22 -1.12 -0.81
CA THR A 53 -5.83 -0.20 -1.88
C THR A 53 -4.31 -0.15 -2.03
N VAL A 54 -3.57 0.01 -0.93
CA VAL A 54 -2.10 0.01 -0.94
C VAL A 54 -1.54 -1.29 -1.51
N LEU A 55 -2.07 -2.44 -1.07
CA LEU A 55 -1.66 -3.76 -1.58
C LEU A 55 -1.91 -3.91 -3.09
N ARG A 56 -3.05 -3.43 -3.61
CA ARG A 56 -3.32 -3.43 -5.06
C ARG A 56 -2.35 -2.54 -5.82
N THR A 57 -2.00 -1.37 -5.28
CA THR A 57 -1.02 -0.48 -5.91
C THR A 57 0.36 -1.13 -5.94
N LEU A 58 0.81 -1.73 -4.84
CA LEU A 58 2.07 -2.48 -4.79
C LEU A 58 2.10 -3.62 -5.82
N ALA A 59 1.02 -4.39 -5.94
CA ALA A 59 0.91 -5.45 -6.94
C ALA A 59 0.98 -4.92 -8.38
N ALA A 60 0.34 -3.77 -8.66
CA ALA A 60 0.39 -3.14 -9.97
C ALA A 60 1.81 -2.61 -10.31
N LEU A 61 2.51 -2.04 -9.32
CA LEU A 61 3.89 -1.59 -9.48
C LEU A 61 4.85 -2.75 -9.75
N GLU A 62 4.71 -3.87 -9.02
CA GLU A 62 5.52 -5.06 -9.27
C GLU A 62 5.26 -5.64 -10.67
N LYS A 63 3.99 -5.69 -11.10
CA LYS A 63 3.64 -6.11 -12.47
C LYS A 63 4.30 -5.21 -13.52
N ALA A 64 4.29 -3.89 -13.31
CA ALA A 64 4.93 -2.94 -14.21
C ALA A 64 6.46 -3.12 -14.25
N ARG A 65 7.10 -3.37 -13.10
CA ARG A 65 8.53 -3.67 -13.00
C ARG A 65 8.91 -4.92 -13.79
N ILE A 66 8.14 -6.00 -13.64
CA ILE A 66 8.34 -7.25 -14.38
C ILE A 66 8.21 -7.01 -15.89
N ALA A 67 7.17 -6.28 -16.31
CA ALA A 67 6.92 -5.99 -17.71
C ALA A 67 8.01 -5.12 -18.36
N ALA A 68 8.66 -4.24 -17.61
CA ALA A 68 9.75 -3.41 -18.10
C ALA A 68 11.13 -4.10 -18.09
N GLY A 69 11.26 -5.21 -17.35
CA GLY A 69 12.46 -6.05 -17.34
C GLY A 69 12.41 -7.23 -18.34
N GLN A 70 11.29 -7.39 -19.06
CA GLN A 70 11.10 -8.32 -20.19
C GLN A 70 11.38 -7.61 -21.50
#